data_AF-A0AAT9GFM7-F1
#
_entry.id   AF-A0AAT9GFM7-F1
#
_cell.length_a   1.000
_cell.length_b   1.000
_cell.length_c   1.000
_cell.angle_alpha   90.00
_cell.angle_beta   90.00
_cell.angle_gamma   90.00
#
_symmetry.space_group_name_H-M   'P 1'
#
loop_
_entity.id
_entity.type
_entity.pdbx_description
1 polymer ?
#
loop_
_entity_poly.entity_id
_entity_poly.type
_entity_poly.pdbx_seq_one_letter_code
_entity_poly.pdbx_strand_id
1 'polypeptide(L)'
;MLLIATAQINPSVSPDSSKFQPAIQDIIIGERKAIRATSELFITQAIPWSINRFVRKADFAKISFKSLSNNVNPSSWEWDDNSFQTNQFAHPFHGSLYFNAFRSNGYSFWQSAPAAFSGSLFWEIAGETHVPAPNDFINTSLGGISLGEMTHRLANSLIDPSARGFKRTTQEVLGLIINPMNGLNRILNRKWGRVEPFRTRDSSTKLVNAFVDYGGRFFSERSSDFLKRRGNNEFYMRLRLLYGNPDEASVIPFSAFNMSAEVGASDSGYLNTLMVTGYIRRWKMSAKSMGLISMNYDFFKNNAFEYGAQSFRFTVLSDWKQKNPRNKLRTTIGGSVIALAAVPDVYLYYGEGRNYDYGPGIGYHAGTEISFHDVLFLNFQYRGGWFKTLNGNRSNFFLNTVTNEVRYEPRKNLFFTLELGHFSLQGNYADYPDFTRTYPFLRYSTGFRF
;
A
#
# COMPACT_ATOMS: atom_id res chain seq x y z
N MET A 1 15.07 -3.76 -17.97
CA MET A 1 14.88 -4.26 -16.60
C MET A 1 13.83 -3.39 -15.95
N LEU A 2 12.51 -3.65 -16.11
CA LEU A 2 11.65 -2.47 -16.30
C LEU A 2 10.09 -2.41 -16.09
N LEU A 3 9.40 -3.07 -15.16
CA LEU A 3 7.90 -3.08 -15.18
C LEU A 3 7.31 -2.11 -14.18
N ILE A 4 6.19 -1.42 -14.48
CA ILE A 4 5.14 -1.02 -13.53
C ILE A 4 4.70 0.48 -13.42
N ALA A 5 3.63 0.83 -14.09
CA ALA A 5 2.44 1.05 -13.26
C ALA A 5 1.53 -0.13 -13.48
N THR A 6 1.03 -0.68 -12.39
CA THR A 6 0.25 -1.90 -12.41
C THR A 6 -0.92 -1.67 -11.51
N ALA A 7 -2.07 -2.05 -12.03
CA ALA A 7 -2.99 -2.94 -11.36
C ALA A 7 -2.60 -3.24 -9.90
N GLN A 8 -3.38 -2.73 -8.93
CA GLN A 8 -3.76 -3.66 -7.87
C GLN A 8 -4.43 -4.78 -8.63
N ILE A 9 -3.68 -5.85 -8.80
CA ILE A 9 -4.27 -7.16 -8.92
C ILE A 9 -5.03 -7.25 -7.61
N ASN A 10 -6.35 -6.99 -7.64
CA ASN A 10 -7.20 -7.67 -6.68
C ASN A 10 -6.77 -9.12 -6.85
N PRO A 11 -6.14 -9.74 -5.83
CA PRO A 11 -5.75 -11.13 -5.96
C PRO A 11 -7.02 -11.81 -6.47
N SER A 12 -6.93 -12.61 -7.54
CA SER A 12 -8.11 -13.31 -8.05
C SER A 12 -8.67 -14.07 -6.85
N VAL A 13 -9.76 -13.61 -6.25
CA VAL A 13 -10.09 -13.98 -4.87
C VAL A 13 -11.52 -14.43 -4.94
N SER A 14 -11.67 -15.71 -5.24
CA SER A 14 -12.68 -16.51 -4.58
C SER A 14 -12.02 -17.51 -3.62
N PRO A 15 -11.48 -17.07 -2.47
CA PRO A 15 -11.80 -17.82 -1.28
C PRO A 15 -13.32 -17.81 -1.15
N ASP A 16 -13.85 -18.87 -0.57
CA ASP A 16 -15.22 -18.91 -0.09
C ASP A 16 -15.39 -17.82 0.98
N SER A 17 -15.75 -16.61 0.55
CA SER A 17 -15.86 -15.42 1.40
C SER A 17 -16.93 -15.60 2.48
N SER A 18 -17.81 -16.60 2.31
CA SER A 18 -18.75 -17.06 3.34
C SER A 18 -18.08 -17.52 4.64
N LYS A 19 -16.78 -17.80 4.63
CA LYS A 19 -16.01 -18.17 5.83
C LYS A 19 -15.52 -17.00 6.66
N PHE A 20 -15.54 -15.78 6.11
CA PHE A 20 -15.24 -14.57 6.88
C PHE A 20 -16.50 -14.09 7.56
N GLN A 21 -16.45 -13.97 8.89
CA GLN A 21 -17.48 -13.24 9.61
C GLN A 21 -17.28 -11.73 9.35
N PRO A 22 -18.36 -10.95 9.18
CA PRO A 22 -18.28 -9.51 9.13
C PRO A 22 -17.53 -8.97 10.35
N ALA A 23 -16.75 -7.91 10.19
CA ALA A 23 -16.28 -7.15 11.33
C ALA A 23 -17.51 -6.50 12.01
N ILE A 24 -18.02 -7.14 13.06
CA ILE A 24 -19.19 -6.66 13.83
C ILE A 24 -18.83 -5.39 14.61
N GLN A 25 -17.54 -5.20 14.92
CA GLN A 25 -17.00 -4.01 15.58
C GLN A 25 -15.65 -3.66 14.96
N ASP A 26 -15.31 -2.36 14.94
CA ASP A 26 -13.92 -1.94 14.73
C ASP A 26 -13.03 -2.64 15.79
N ILE A 27 -11.78 -2.98 15.44
CA ILE A 27 -10.89 -3.77 16.31
C ILE A 27 -10.98 -3.21 17.73
N ILE A 28 -11.31 -4.09 18.68
CA ILE A 28 -11.64 -3.81 20.09
C ILE A 28 -10.98 -2.50 20.54
N ILE A 29 -11.76 -1.43 20.50
CA ILE A 29 -11.31 -0.10 20.90
C ILE A 29 -11.15 -0.14 22.42
N GLY A 30 -9.90 -0.28 22.87
CA GLY A 30 -9.57 -0.24 24.28
C GLY A 30 -9.74 1.15 24.90
N GLU A 31 -9.43 1.28 26.18
CA GLU A 31 -9.40 2.57 26.86
C GLU A 31 -8.42 3.54 26.17
N ARG A 32 -8.86 4.79 25.97
CA ARG A 32 -8.06 5.84 25.32
C ARG A 32 -6.96 6.33 26.26
N LYS A 33 -5.71 6.21 25.83
CA LYS A 33 -4.54 6.65 26.61
C LYS A 33 -3.91 7.90 26.00
N ALA A 34 -4.55 9.06 26.18
CA ALA A 34 -4.17 10.31 25.51
C ALA A 34 -2.71 10.72 25.76
N ILE A 35 -2.27 10.80 27.03
CA ILE A 35 -0.91 11.21 27.40
C ILE A 35 0.13 10.31 26.73
N ARG A 36 -0.13 9.01 26.74
CA ARG A 36 0.75 8.01 26.17
C ARG A 36 0.79 8.07 24.64
N ALA A 37 -0.37 8.16 23.98
CA ALA A 37 -0.45 8.32 22.54
C ALA A 37 0.31 9.56 22.05
N THR A 38 0.14 10.69 22.73
CA THR A 38 0.87 11.92 22.44
C THR A 38 2.37 11.77 22.71
N SER A 39 2.76 11.14 23.82
CA SER A 39 4.18 10.89 24.13
C SER A 39 4.84 10.01 23.08
N GLU A 40 4.16 8.96 22.64
CA GLU A 40 4.60 8.06 21.57
C GLU A 40 4.74 8.79 20.23
N LEU A 41 3.80 9.69 19.89
CA LEU A 41 3.91 10.53 18.70
C LEU A 41 5.17 11.42 18.75
N PHE A 42 5.53 11.99 19.90
CA PHE A 42 6.77 12.77 20.02
C PHE A 42 8.02 11.89 20.00
N ILE A 43 8.00 10.73 20.66
CA ILE A 43 9.15 9.80 20.69
C ILE A 43 9.47 9.26 19.31
N THR A 44 8.45 8.90 18.52
CA THR A 44 8.64 8.40 17.13
C THR A 44 9.33 9.41 16.23
N GLN A 45 9.28 10.70 16.58
CA GLN A 45 10.00 11.78 15.90
C GLN A 45 11.37 12.04 16.56
N ALA A 46 11.44 12.07 17.89
CA ALA A 46 12.67 12.35 18.61
C ALA A 46 13.79 11.33 18.31
N ILE A 47 13.45 10.05 18.09
CA ILE A 47 14.44 8.98 17.80
C ILE A 47 15.18 9.24 16.47
N PRO A 48 14.51 9.31 15.31
CA PRO A 48 15.20 9.56 14.04
C PRO A 48 15.93 10.91 14.04
N TRP A 49 15.33 11.95 14.65
CA TRP A 49 16.00 13.23 14.82
C TRP A 49 17.31 13.09 15.61
N SER A 50 17.29 12.39 16.75
CA SER A 50 18.48 12.20 17.60
C SER A 50 19.57 11.42 16.87
N ILE A 51 19.20 10.38 16.12
CA ILE A 51 20.15 9.61 15.29
C ILE A 51 20.76 10.53 14.22
N ASN A 52 19.95 11.31 13.52
CA ASN A 52 20.44 12.23 12.49
C ASN A 52 21.35 13.32 13.08
N ARG A 53 20.98 13.88 14.25
CA ARG A 53 21.73 14.95 14.92
C ARG A 53 23.06 14.49 15.52
N PHE A 54 23.04 13.39 16.27
CA PHE A 54 24.17 12.98 17.10
C PHE A 54 25.03 11.89 16.46
N VAL A 55 24.43 10.98 15.68
CA VAL A 55 25.15 9.85 15.05
C VAL A 55 25.58 10.21 13.64
N ARG A 56 24.62 10.57 12.76
CA ARG A 56 24.91 10.92 11.36
C ARG A 56 25.48 12.33 11.21
N LYS A 57 25.33 13.18 12.24
CA LYS A 57 25.73 14.59 12.24
C LYS A 57 25.19 15.37 11.03
N ALA A 58 24.01 14.99 10.56
CA ALA A 58 23.38 15.56 9.38
C ALA A 58 23.09 17.06 9.60
N ASP A 59 23.34 17.88 8.58
CA ASP A 59 23.15 19.32 8.70
C ASP A 59 21.68 19.69 8.88
N PHE A 60 20.77 18.99 8.18
CA PHE A 60 19.33 19.20 8.30
C PHE A 60 18.77 18.98 9.72
N ALA A 61 19.45 18.20 10.57
CA ALA A 61 19.00 17.91 11.92
C ALA A 61 19.41 18.98 12.95
N LYS A 62 20.18 20.01 12.55
CA LYS A 62 20.74 21.05 13.44
C LYS A 62 19.75 22.21 13.68
N ILE A 63 18.57 21.89 14.21
CA ILE A 63 17.46 22.82 14.41
C ILE A 63 17.87 24.01 15.30
N SER A 64 17.35 25.20 14.97
CA SER A 64 17.46 26.43 15.77
C SER A 64 16.14 27.20 15.79
N PHE A 65 15.98 28.17 16.68
CA PHE A 65 14.81 29.07 16.67
C PHE A 65 14.63 29.80 15.33
N LYS A 66 15.74 30.08 14.64
CA LYS A 66 15.71 30.69 13.30
C LYS A 66 15.10 29.76 12.26
N SER A 67 15.49 28.47 12.25
CA SER A 67 14.90 27.51 11.31
C SER A 67 13.42 27.29 11.62
N LEU A 68 13.05 27.16 12.90
CA LEU A 68 11.66 27.05 13.31
C LEU A 68 10.81 28.25 12.84
N SER A 69 11.30 29.48 13.05
CA SER A 69 10.59 30.70 12.63
C SER A 69 10.44 30.79 11.11
N ASN A 70 11.41 30.31 10.35
CA ASN A 70 11.33 30.29 8.89
C ASN A 70 10.33 29.24 8.40
N ASN A 71 10.30 28.06 9.02
CA ASN A 71 9.46 26.93 8.60
C ASN A 71 7.97 27.12 8.94
N VAL A 72 7.65 27.91 9.96
CA VAL A 72 6.26 28.26 10.29
C VAL A 72 5.61 29.10 9.18
N ASN A 73 6.38 29.82 8.36
CA ASN A 73 5.83 30.63 7.28
C ASN A 73 5.49 29.74 6.05
N PRO A 74 4.22 29.58 5.64
CA PRO A 74 3.86 28.75 4.50
C PRO A 74 4.47 29.23 3.17
N SER A 75 4.85 30.51 3.05
CA SER A 75 5.48 31.03 1.84
C SER A 75 6.92 30.57 1.65
N SER A 76 7.54 29.93 2.66
CA SER A 76 8.89 29.36 2.56
C SER A 76 8.89 27.91 2.09
N TRP A 77 7.71 27.27 1.96
CA TRP A 77 7.60 25.85 1.66
C TRP A 77 8.07 25.57 0.22
N GLU A 78 8.96 24.60 0.08
CA GLU A 78 9.53 24.19 -1.20
C GLU A 78 9.30 22.70 -1.41
N TRP A 79 9.31 22.24 -2.65
CA TRP A 79 9.16 20.82 -2.93
C TRP A 79 10.46 20.10 -2.65
N ASP A 80 10.39 19.06 -1.81
CA ASP A 80 11.57 18.30 -1.42
C ASP A 80 12.18 17.55 -2.61
N ASP A 81 13.50 17.35 -2.53
CA ASP A 81 14.36 16.81 -3.58
C ASP A 81 14.96 15.43 -3.23
N ASN A 82 14.44 14.78 -2.18
CA ASN A 82 14.88 13.45 -1.77
C ASN A 82 14.63 12.38 -2.83
N SER A 83 15.42 11.30 -2.73
CA SER A 83 15.23 10.09 -3.52
C SER A 83 13.82 9.50 -3.39
N PHE A 84 13.36 8.82 -4.44
CA PHE A 84 12.01 8.26 -4.52
C PHE A 84 11.67 7.34 -3.35
N GLN A 85 12.61 6.52 -2.90
CA GLN A 85 12.37 5.56 -1.82
C GLN A 85 12.14 6.25 -0.48
N THR A 86 12.82 7.37 -0.22
CA THR A 86 12.55 8.18 0.97
C THR A 86 11.12 8.71 0.90
N ASN A 87 10.79 9.43 -0.17
CA ASN A 87 9.51 10.14 -0.31
C ASN A 87 8.30 9.22 -0.44
N GLN A 88 8.43 8.11 -1.17
CA GLN A 88 7.31 7.23 -1.46
C GLN A 88 7.23 6.01 -0.54
N PHE A 89 8.23 5.74 0.31
CA PHE A 89 8.15 4.65 1.30
C PHE A 89 8.47 5.09 2.73
N ALA A 90 9.62 5.73 2.98
CA ALA A 90 10.02 6.11 4.34
C ALA A 90 9.05 7.11 4.99
N HIS A 91 8.63 8.14 4.25
CA HIS A 91 7.63 9.11 4.71
C HIS A 91 6.29 8.43 5.06
N PRO A 92 5.64 7.66 4.15
CA PRO A 92 4.47 6.85 4.49
C PRO A 92 4.67 5.91 5.68
N PHE A 93 5.85 5.29 5.82
CA PHE A 93 6.15 4.43 6.97
C PHE A 93 6.20 5.24 8.28
N HIS A 94 6.88 6.39 8.32
CA HIS A 94 6.88 7.27 9.50
C HIS A 94 5.48 7.77 9.85
N GLY A 95 4.70 8.19 8.85
CA GLY A 95 3.30 8.56 9.05
C GLY A 95 2.44 7.42 9.62
N SER A 96 2.78 6.17 9.28
CA SER A 96 2.12 4.99 9.87
C SER A 96 2.41 4.84 11.36
N LEU A 97 3.59 5.25 11.82
CA LEU A 97 3.93 5.26 13.25
C LEU A 97 3.13 6.36 13.98
N TYR A 98 3.00 7.54 13.38
CA TYR A 98 2.22 8.64 13.94
C TYR A 98 0.74 8.27 14.09
N PHE A 99 0.15 7.69 13.04
CA PHE A 99 -1.20 7.13 13.10
C PHE A 99 -1.33 6.08 14.20
N ASN A 100 -0.37 5.15 14.27
CA ASN A 100 -0.42 4.03 15.20
C ASN A 100 -0.14 4.38 16.65
N ALA A 101 0.54 5.49 16.95
CA ALA A 101 0.69 6.02 18.30
C ALA A 101 -0.69 6.25 18.94
N PHE A 102 -1.68 6.68 18.17
CA PHE A 102 -3.07 6.81 18.62
C PHE A 102 -3.86 5.51 18.43
N ARG A 103 -3.78 4.88 17.25
CA ARG A 103 -4.61 3.72 16.92
C ARG A 103 -4.42 2.56 17.90
N SER A 104 -3.17 2.30 18.31
CA SER A 104 -2.84 1.26 19.28
C SER A 104 -3.06 1.65 20.75
N ASN A 105 -3.46 2.89 21.02
CA ASN A 105 -3.82 3.42 22.34
C ASN A 105 -5.34 3.69 22.48
N GLY A 106 -6.18 2.94 21.75
CA GLY A 106 -7.64 2.93 21.95
C GLY A 106 -8.41 4.01 21.16
N TYR A 107 -7.80 4.63 20.17
CA TYR A 107 -8.48 5.56 19.26
C TYR A 107 -9.03 4.83 18.03
N SER A 108 -10.15 5.29 17.49
CA SER A 108 -10.70 4.77 16.23
C SER A 108 -9.91 5.28 15.03
N PHE A 109 -10.11 4.66 13.85
CA PHE A 109 -9.46 5.08 12.59
C PHE A 109 -9.49 6.60 12.37
N TRP A 110 -10.67 7.22 12.44
CA TRP A 110 -10.83 8.65 12.18
C TRP A 110 -10.24 9.54 13.27
N GLN A 111 -10.14 9.04 14.51
CA GLN A 111 -9.49 9.79 15.58
C GLN A 111 -7.97 9.69 15.52
N SER A 112 -7.44 8.62 14.92
CA SER A 112 -6.00 8.44 14.70
C SER A 112 -5.50 9.13 13.44
N ALA A 113 -6.36 9.34 12.43
CA ALA A 113 -5.98 9.99 11.18
C ALA A 113 -5.31 11.37 11.36
N PRO A 114 -5.81 12.29 12.22
CA PRO A 114 -5.15 13.58 12.48
C PRO A 114 -3.71 13.45 12.98
N ALA A 115 -3.36 12.36 13.69
CA ALA A 115 -2.01 12.19 14.21
C ALA A 115 -0.97 12.04 13.08
N ALA A 116 -1.34 11.43 11.94
CA ALA A 116 -0.46 11.34 10.78
C ALA A 116 -0.15 12.73 10.21
N PHE A 117 -1.18 13.59 10.09
CA PHE A 117 -1.02 14.98 9.65
C PHE A 117 -0.25 15.83 10.65
N SER A 118 -0.58 15.76 11.94
CA SER A 118 0.09 16.55 12.98
C SER A 118 1.55 16.13 13.16
N GLY A 119 1.84 14.83 13.10
CA GLY A 119 3.22 14.33 13.14
C GLY A 119 4.02 14.78 11.93
N SER A 120 3.44 14.69 10.72
CA SER A 120 4.11 15.21 9.52
C SER A 120 4.38 16.71 9.64
N LEU A 121 3.37 17.51 9.99
CA LEU A 121 3.53 18.96 10.13
C LEU A 121 4.56 19.33 11.20
N PHE A 122 4.58 18.62 12.33
CA PHE A 122 5.57 18.84 13.38
C PHE A 122 6.98 18.53 12.89
N TRP A 123 7.17 17.42 12.15
CA TRP A 123 8.46 17.07 11.57
C TRP A 123 8.95 18.15 10.59
N GLU A 124 8.10 18.60 9.67
CA GLU A 124 8.45 19.64 8.69
C GLU A 124 8.81 20.97 9.38
N ILE A 125 8.06 21.37 10.41
CA ILE A 125 8.25 22.66 11.07
C ILE A 125 9.41 22.62 12.08
N ALA A 126 9.53 21.54 12.83
CA ALA A 126 10.34 21.46 14.04
C ALA A 126 11.24 20.23 14.13
N GLY A 127 11.31 19.41 13.08
CA GLY A 127 12.20 18.24 12.97
C GLY A 127 13.44 18.49 12.10
N GLU A 128 13.40 19.52 11.24
CA GLU A 128 14.45 19.79 10.27
C GLU A 128 14.78 21.29 10.14
N THR A 129 15.96 21.61 9.57
CA THR A 129 16.32 22.97 9.19
C THR A 129 15.94 23.31 7.76
N HIS A 130 15.65 22.29 6.94
CA HIS A 130 15.11 22.47 5.60
C HIS A 130 13.70 23.07 5.68
N VAL A 131 13.29 23.75 4.63
CA VAL A 131 11.94 24.31 4.56
C VAL A 131 10.91 23.19 4.38
N PRO A 132 9.69 23.33 4.94
CA PRO A 132 8.68 22.29 4.84
C PRO A 132 8.33 21.92 3.40
N ALA A 133 8.10 20.62 3.18
CA ALA A 133 7.79 20.08 1.88
C ALA A 133 6.31 19.68 1.72
N PRO A 134 5.56 20.29 0.78
CA PRO A 134 4.17 19.93 0.52
C PRO A 134 3.98 18.45 0.14
N ASN A 135 4.92 17.88 -0.64
CA ASN A 135 4.89 16.46 -0.99
C ASN A 135 5.03 15.57 0.24
N ASP A 136 5.94 15.89 1.15
CA ASP A 136 6.22 15.05 2.30
C ASP A 136 5.08 15.12 3.30
N PHE A 137 4.45 16.29 3.44
CA PHE A 137 3.20 16.43 4.17
C PHE A 137 2.10 15.49 3.65
N ILE A 138 1.90 15.42 2.32
CA ILE A 138 0.88 14.55 1.72
C ILE A 138 1.26 13.07 1.80
N ASN A 139 2.49 12.71 1.40
CA ASN A 139 3.00 11.34 1.38
C ASN A 139 2.98 10.73 2.78
N THR A 140 3.54 11.44 3.77
CA THR A 140 3.57 11.02 5.17
C THR A 140 2.16 10.86 5.72
N SER A 141 1.28 11.82 5.48
CA SER A 141 -0.06 11.79 6.07
C SER A 141 -0.96 10.73 5.42
N LEU A 142 -1.21 10.81 4.11
CA LEU A 142 -2.14 9.91 3.44
C LEU A 142 -1.56 8.48 3.32
N GLY A 143 -0.28 8.37 2.95
CA GLY A 143 0.41 7.07 2.93
C GLY A 143 0.44 6.45 4.33
N GLY A 144 0.73 7.27 5.35
CA GLY A 144 0.75 6.86 6.75
C GLY A 144 -0.56 6.35 7.30
N ILE A 145 -1.70 6.98 6.98
CA ILE A 145 -3.02 6.49 7.38
C ILE A 145 -3.30 5.12 6.75
N SER A 146 -3.01 4.96 5.45
CA SER A 146 -3.28 3.72 4.72
C SER A 146 -2.42 2.56 5.23
N LEU A 147 -1.11 2.77 5.34
CA LEU A 147 -0.18 1.76 5.88
C LEU A 147 -0.41 1.53 7.37
N GLY A 148 -0.73 2.57 8.13
CA GLY A 148 -0.94 2.53 9.57
C GLY A 148 -2.13 1.65 9.96
N GLU A 149 -3.27 1.86 9.32
CA GLU A 149 -4.46 1.03 9.58
C GLU A 149 -4.26 -0.41 9.07
N MET A 150 -3.66 -0.60 7.89
CA MET A 150 -3.34 -1.94 7.37
C MET A 150 -2.47 -2.74 8.34
N THR A 151 -1.37 -2.14 8.81
CA THR A 151 -0.44 -2.79 9.75
C THR A 151 -1.07 -3.01 11.13
N HIS A 152 -1.89 -2.07 11.61
CA HIS A 152 -2.64 -2.23 12.86
C HIS A 152 -3.55 -3.45 12.84
N ARG A 153 -4.33 -3.59 11.78
CA ARG A 153 -5.26 -4.72 11.62
C ARG A 153 -4.50 -6.03 11.45
N LEU A 154 -3.48 -6.04 10.59
CA LEU A 154 -2.66 -7.22 10.35
C LEU A 154 -1.97 -7.70 11.63
N ALA A 155 -1.28 -6.81 12.35
CA ALA A 155 -0.59 -7.17 13.59
C ALA A 155 -1.52 -7.75 14.65
N ASN A 156 -2.71 -7.17 14.83
CA ASN A 156 -3.69 -7.69 15.80
C ASN A 156 -4.32 -9.02 15.35
N SER A 157 -4.51 -9.24 14.05
CA SER A 157 -5.04 -10.51 13.53
C SER A 157 -4.09 -11.70 13.66
N LEU A 158 -2.78 -11.44 13.73
CA LEU A 158 -1.76 -12.48 13.89
C LEU A 158 -1.72 -13.04 15.31
N ILE A 159 -2.17 -12.28 16.31
CA ILE A 159 -2.01 -12.62 17.72
C ILE A 159 -3.20 -13.43 18.20
N ASP A 160 -2.94 -14.68 18.58
CA ASP A 160 -3.90 -15.58 19.21
C ASP A 160 -3.71 -15.48 20.74
N PRO A 161 -4.69 -14.91 21.50
CA PRO A 161 -4.59 -14.77 22.95
C PRO A 161 -4.42 -16.11 23.70
N SER A 162 -4.88 -17.21 23.10
CA SER A 162 -4.82 -18.55 23.70
C SER A 162 -3.53 -19.31 23.38
N ALA A 163 -2.75 -18.84 22.38
CA ALA A 163 -1.51 -19.48 21.97
C ALA A 163 -0.47 -19.48 23.09
N ARG A 164 0.35 -20.54 23.13
CA ARG A 164 1.41 -20.74 24.13
C ARG A 164 2.76 -21.03 23.47
N GLY A 165 3.84 -20.88 24.24
CA GLY A 165 5.19 -21.24 23.82
C GLY A 165 5.67 -20.51 22.56
N PHE A 166 6.40 -21.23 21.69
CA PHE A 166 7.05 -20.68 20.49
C PHE A 166 6.07 -19.99 19.52
N LYS A 167 4.85 -20.54 19.36
CA LYS A 167 3.80 -19.94 18.51
C LYS A 167 3.47 -18.53 19.00
N ARG A 168 3.25 -18.36 20.31
CA ARG A 168 2.91 -17.06 20.89
C ARG A 168 4.04 -16.06 20.73
N THR A 169 5.27 -16.46 21.04
CA THR A 169 6.45 -15.60 20.87
C THR A 169 6.59 -15.13 19.42
N THR A 170 6.43 -16.05 18.46
CA THR A 170 6.51 -15.73 17.02
C THR A 170 5.44 -14.71 16.62
N GLN A 171 4.19 -14.88 17.08
CA GLN A 171 3.11 -13.93 16.79
C GLN A 171 3.37 -12.53 17.36
N GLU A 172 3.91 -12.44 18.58
CA GLU A 172 4.25 -11.16 19.21
C GLU A 172 5.39 -10.46 18.47
N VAL A 173 6.43 -11.20 18.08
CA VAL A 173 7.57 -10.65 17.31
C VAL A 173 7.14 -10.21 15.92
N LEU A 174 6.38 -11.04 15.19
CA LEU A 174 5.86 -10.65 13.87
C LEU A 174 4.90 -9.45 13.97
N GLY A 175 4.04 -9.43 14.99
CA GLY A 175 3.16 -8.30 15.27
C GLY A 175 3.91 -7.00 15.55
N LEU A 176 5.03 -7.07 16.29
CA LEU A 176 5.92 -5.93 16.54
C LEU A 176 6.61 -5.45 15.26
N ILE A 177 7.10 -6.35 14.41
CA ILE A 177 7.75 -5.97 13.14
C ILE A 177 6.74 -5.29 12.21
N ILE A 178 5.53 -5.83 12.12
CA ILE A 178 4.48 -5.28 11.25
C ILE A 178 3.96 -3.94 11.78
N ASN A 179 3.75 -3.82 13.09
CA ASN A 179 3.32 -2.58 13.72
C ASN A 179 4.10 -2.34 15.02
N PRO A 180 5.20 -1.57 14.94
CA PRO A 180 6.09 -1.32 16.08
C PRO A 180 5.37 -0.69 17.28
N MET A 181 4.46 0.25 17.03
CA MET A 181 3.70 0.92 18.09
C MET A 181 2.76 -0.06 18.79
N ASN A 182 2.08 -0.93 18.04
CA ASN A 182 1.24 -1.97 18.64
C ASN A 182 2.06 -2.94 19.50
N GLY A 183 3.20 -3.42 19.00
CA GLY A 183 4.07 -4.32 19.75
C GLY A 183 4.64 -3.68 21.03
N LEU A 184 5.17 -2.46 20.93
CA LEU A 184 5.57 -1.65 22.10
C LEU A 184 4.42 -1.54 23.09
N ASN A 185 3.22 -1.28 22.58
CA ASN A 185 2.08 -1.05 23.44
C ASN A 185 1.59 -2.29 24.16
N ARG A 186 1.76 -3.45 23.55
CA ARG A 186 1.53 -4.74 24.21
C ARG A 186 2.56 -5.03 25.29
N ILE A 187 3.82 -4.66 25.12
CA ILE A 187 4.85 -4.77 26.16
C ILE A 187 4.48 -3.88 27.36
N LEU A 188 4.25 -2.59 27.11
CA LEU A 188 3.90 -1.61 28.14
C LEU A 188 2.58 -1.93 28.86
N ASN A 189 1.62 -2.55 28.16
CA ASN A 189 0.36 -3.01 28.75
C ASN A 189 0.45 -4.39 29.43
N ARG A 190 1.65 -4.99 29.53
CA ARG A 190 1.86 -6.35 30.07
C ARG A 190 1.01 -7.43 29.39
N LYS A 191 0.74 -7.24 28.10
CA LYS A 191 0.04 -8.21 27.23
C LYS A 191 1.00 -9.10 26.45
N TRP A 192 2.26 -8.68 26.29
CA TRP A 192 3.28 -9.46 25.61
C TRP A 192 3.46 -10.84 26.27
N GLY A 193 3.25 -11.90 25.51
CA GLY A 193 3.37 -13.29 25.98
C GLY A 193 2.28 -13.73 26.98
N ARG A 194 1.39 -12.83 27.42
CA ARG A 194 0.27 -13.17 28.30
C ARG A 194 -0.73 -14.05 27.57
N VAL A 195 -1.03 -15.19 28.16
CA VAL A 195 -2.04 -16.15 27.69
C VAL A 195 -3.37 -15.83 28.38
N GLU A 196 -4.42 -15.64 27.59
CA GLU A 196 -5.77 -15.44 28.09
C GLU A 196 -6.65 -16.64 27.72
N PRO A 197 -7.62 -17.04 28.59
CA PRO A 197 -8.54 -18.11 28.27
C PRO A 197 -9.29 -17.79 26.97
N PHE A 198 -9.41 -18.78 26.08
CA PHE A 198 -10.16 -18.62 24.84
C PHE A 198 -11.61 -18.23 25.17
N ARG A 199 -11.99 -16.99 24.89
CA ARG A 199 -13.38 -16.55 24.96
C ARG A 199 -13.99 -16.74 23.59
N THR A 200 -15.09 -17.48 23.50
CA THR A 200 -15.85 -17.72 22.26
C THR A 200 -16.31 -16.42 21.56
N ARG A 201 -16.38 -15.31 22.31
CA ARG A 201 -16.70 -13.97 21.80
C ARG A 201 -15.51 -13.28 21.10
N ASP A 202 -14.29 -13.72 21.38
CA ASP A 202 -13.04 -13.28 20.74
C ASP A 202 -12.66 -14.19 19.56
N SER A 203 -13.65 -14.86 18.94
CA SER A 203 -13.44 -15.78 17.82
C SER A 203 -12.74 -15.09 16.67
N SER A 204 -11.42 -15.27 16.63
CA SER A 204 -10.55 -15.07 15.48
C SER A 204 -10.90 -16.09 14.40
N THR A 205 -12.07 -15.93 13.78
CA THR A 205 -12.22 -16.43 12.41
C THR A 205 -11.11 -15.77 11.60
N LYS A 206 -10.31 -16.59 10.90
CA LYS A 206 -9.14 -16.15 10.14
C LYS A 206 -9.53 -14.96 9.27
N LEU A 207 -9.19 -13.74 9.72
CA LEU A 207 -9.47 -12.52 8.99
C LEU A 207 -8.48 -12.32 7.84
N VAL A 208 -7.50 -13.20 7.66
CA VAL A 208 -6.46 -13.04 6.64
C VAL A 208 -6.35 -14.29 5.80
N ASN A 209 -6.51 -14.14 4.48
CA ASN A 209 -6.03 -15.10 3.50
C ASN A 209 -4.72 -14.58 2.93
N ALA A 210 -3.65 -15.38 3.05
CA ALA A 210 -2.35 -15.04 2.49
C ALA A 210 -2.04 -15.93 1.29
N PHE A 211 -1.60 -15.31 0.19
CA PHE A 211 -1.11 -15.98 -1.01
C PHE A 211 0.35 -15.60 -1.18
N VAL A 212 1.23 -16.60 -1.16
CA VAL A 212 2.66 -16.40 -1.39
C VAL A 212 3.03 -17.12 -2.67
N ASP A 213 3.51 -16.41 -3.68
CA ASP A 213 3.97 -17.01 -4.93
C ASP A 213 5.38 -16.56 -5.30
N TYR A 214 6.14 -17.45 -5.92
CA TYR A 214 7.50 -17.19 -6.39
C TYR A 214 7.70 -17.80 -7.77
N GLY A 215 8.55 -17.16 -8.58
CA GLY A 215 8.79 -17.64 -9.93
C GLY A 215 9.59 -16.69 -10.80
N GLY A 216 9.48 -16.89 -12.11
CA GLY A 216 10.20 -16.13 -13.12
C GLY A 216 9.35 -15.03 -13.74
N ARG A 217 9.99 -13.90 -14.03
CA ARG A 217 9.44 -12.76 -14.75
C ARG A 217 10.30 -12.48 -15.96
N PHE A 218 9.75 -12.70 -17.16
CA PHE A 218 10.33 -12.28 -18.42
C PHE A 218 9.71 -10.96 -18.87
N PHE A 219 10.52 -10.06 -19.42
CA PHE A 219 10.02 -8.75 -19.82
C PHE A 219 10.94 -7.97 -20.76
N SER A 220 10.45 -6.86 -21.30
CA SER A 220 11.25 -5.96 -22.13
C SER A 220 10.87 -4.48 -21.96
N GLU A 221 11.84 -3.58 -22.15
CA GLU A 221 11.64 -2.12 -22.25
C GLU A 221 11.11 -1.67 -23.60
N ARG A 222 11.29 -2.52 -24.62
CA ARG A 222 10.87 -2.29 -25.99
C ARG A 222 9.94 -3.41 -26.41
N SER A 223 8.73 -3.05 -26.83
CA SER A 223 7.69 -4.03 -27.19
C SER A 223 8.12 -4.98 -28.32
N SER A 224 8.93 -4.51 -29.27
CA SER A 224 9.50 -5.34 -30.35
C SER A 224 10.40 -6.47 -29.84
N ASP A 225 11.11 -6.25 -28.74
CA ASP A 225 12.13 -7.17 -28.25
C ASP A 225 11.53 -8.28 -27.38
N PHE A 226 10.35 -8.02 -26.80
CA PHE A 226 9.55 -9.03 -26.12
C PHE A 226 9.10 -10.13 -27.09
N LEU A 227 8.57 -9.75 -28.26
CA LEU A 227 8.15 -10.70 -29.31
C LEU A 227 9.34 -11.48 -29.88
N LYS A 228 10.52 -10.85 -29.95
CA LYS A 228 11.77 -11.46 -30.41
C LYS A 228 12.50 -12.28 -29.33
N ARG A 229 11.92 -12.44 -28.13
CA ARG A 229 12.50 -13.14 -26.96
C ARG A 229 13.89 -12.63 -26.55
N ARG A 230 14.18 -11.34 -26.76
CA ARG A 230 15.45 -10.69 -26.34
C ARG A 230 15.31 -9.92 -25.01
N GLY A 231 14.24 -10.18 -24.26
CA GLY A 231 13.97 -9.54 -22.98
C GLY A 231 14.82 -10.07 -21.82
N ASN A 232 14.73 -9.44 -20.66
CA ASN A 232 15.45 -9.87 -19.46
C ASN A 232 14.58 -10.84 -18.65
N ASN A 233 15.24 -11.66 -17.84
CA ASN A 233 14.62 -12.59 -16.90
C ASN A 233 14.99 -12.23 -15.46
N GLU A 234 14.05 -12.41 -14.55
CA GLU A 234 14.25 -12.13 -13.13
C GLU A 234 13.45 -13.08 -12.26
N PHE A 235 14.01 -13.46 -11.11
CA PHE A 235 13.28 -14.13 -10.05
C PHE A 235 12.52 -13.12 -9.19
N TYR A 236 11.27 -13.43 -8.87
CA TYR A 236 10.47 -12.62 -7.96
C TYR A 236 9.75 -13.47 -6.91
N MET A 237 9.45 -12.86 -5.77
CA MET A 237 8.51 -13.38 -4.78
C MET A 237 7.43 -12.33 -4.54
N ARG A 238 6.20 -12.79 -4.34
CA ARG A 238 5.03 -11.95 -4.15
C ARG A 238 4.20 -12.46 -2.98
N LEU A 239 3.83 -11.54 -2.09
CA LEU A 239 2.86 -11.74 -1.02
C LEU A 239 1.60 -10.96 -1.36
N ARG A 240 0.44 -11.63 -1.38
CA ARG A 240 -0.88 -11.00 -1.49
C ARG A 240 -1.69 -11.36 -0.27
N LEU A 241 -2.24 -10.34 0.39
CA LEU A 241 -3.11 -10.50 1.56
C LEU A 241 -4.50 -9.99 1.22
N LEU A 242 -5.51 -10.80 1.51
CA LEU A 242 -6.89 -10.36 1.67
C LEU A 242 -7.19 -10.37 3.16
N TYR A 243 -7.46 -9.19 3.71
CA TYR A 243 -7.98 -9.05 5.06
C TYR A 243 -9.50 -8.84 5.02
N GLY A 244 -10.24 -9.53 5.88
CA GLY A 244 -11.68 -9.38 6.08
C GLY A 244 -12.54 -9.90 4.93
N ASN A 245 -13.83 -9.60 4.99
CA ASN A 245 -14.79 -9.94 3.93
C ASN A 245 -15.03 -8.74 3.00
N PRO A 246 -14.53 -8.75 1.75
CA PRO A 246 -14.77 -7.67 0.79
C PRO A 246 -16.20 -7.69 0.22
N ASP A 247 -16.91 -8.82 0.33
CA ASP A 247 -18.23 -9.04 -0.28
C ASP A 247 -19.40 -8.57 0.61
N GLU A 248 -19.09 -7.97 1.76
CA GLU A 248 -20.07 -7.47 2.71
C GLU A 248 -20.04 -5.96 2.85
N ALA A 249 -21.23 -5.37 2.94
CA ALA A 249 -21.38 -3.95 3.25
C ALA A 249 -20.82 -3.64 4.64
N SER A 250 -20.10 -2.55 4.75
CA SER A 250 -19.49 -2.13 6.01
C SER A 250 -19.24 -0.63 6.01
N VAL A 251 -19.43 -0.02 7.18
CA VAL A 251 -19.09 1.38 7.46
C VAL A 251 -17.79 1.51 8.25
N ILE A 252 -17.18 0.39 8.65
CA ILE A 252 -15.94 0.35 9.42
C ILE A 252 -14.77 0.44 8.43
N PRO A 253 -13.95 1.51 8.48
CA PRO A 253 -12.79 1.66 7.60
C PRO A 253 -11.83 0.49 7.74
N PHE A 254 -11.31 -0.01 6.62
CA PHE A 254 -10.39 -1.14 6.53
C PHE A 254 -10.90 -2.45 7.16
N SER A 255 -12.20 -2.57 7.43
CA SER A 255 -12.82 -3.86 7.80
C SER A 255 -12.61 -4.96 6.77
N ALA A 256 -12.30 -4.58 5.52
CA ALA A 256 -11.54 -5.44 4.61
C ALA A 256 -10.52 -4.57 3.85
N PHE A 257 -9.42 -5.18 3.41
CA PHE A 257 -8.44 -4.54 2.55
C PHE A 257 -7.67 -5.58 1.74
N ASN A 258 -7.09 -5.14 0.62
CA ASN A 258 -6.13 -5.91 -0.16
C ASN A 258 -4.74 -5.32 0.02
N MET A 259 -3.73 -6.18 0.13
CA MET A 259 -2.33 -5.78 0.07
C MET A 259 -1.57 -6.68 -0.89
N SER A 260 -0.66 -6.10 -1.67
CA SER A 260 0.26 -6.82 -2.52
C SER A 260 1.67 -6.26 -2.31
N ALA A 261 2.62 -7.12 -1.96
CA ALA A 261 4.02 -6.81 -1.85
C ALA A 261 4.83 -7.74 -2.76
N GLU A 262 5.82 -7.19 -3.47
CA GLU A 262 6.70 -7.96 -4.36
C GLU A 262 8.16 -7.58 -4.08
N VAL A 263 9.03 -8.58 -4.12
CA VAL A 263 10.48 -8.44 -4.05
C VAL A 263 11.09 -9.17 -5.25
N GLY A 264 12.17 -8.63 -5.82
CA GLY A 264 12.81 -9.19 -7.01
C GLY A 264 14.33 -9.08 -6.96
N ALA A 265 15.01 -9.90 -7.77
CA ALA A 265 16.44 -10.15 -7.68
C ALA A 265 17.34 -9.20 -8.51
N SER A 266 16.83 -8.10 -9.08
CA SER A 266 17.57 -7.29 -10.08
C SER A 266 18.20 -5.96 -9.66
N ASP A 267 18.51 -5.78 -8.36
CA ASP A 267 19.34 -4.71 -7.72
C ASP A 267 18.71 -3.43 -7.12
N SER A 268 19.39 -2.97 -6.04
CA SER A 268 19.26 -1.77 -5.17
C SER A 268 17.98 -1.59 -4.32
N GLY A 269 16.84 -2.14 -4.73
CA GLY A 269 15.60 -2.10 -3.93
C GLY A 269 15.23 -3.49 -3.42
N TYR A 270 15.26 -3.72 -2.09
CA TYR A 270 14.74 -4.98 -1.53
C TYR A 270 13.23 -5.16 -1.74
N LEU A 271 12.49 -4.06 -1.97
CA LEU A 271 11.04 -4.03 -2.16
C LEU A 271 10.72 -3.39 -3.52
N ASN A 272 10.12 -4.18 -4.42
CA ASN A 272 9.76 -3.71 -5.77
C ASN A 272 8.40 -3.02 -5.78
N THR A 273 7.49 -3.57 -4.98
CA THR A 273 6.06 -3.24 -5.00
C THR A 273 5.53 -3.23 -3.59
N LEU A 274 4.76 -2.22 -3.24
CA LEU A 274 3.83 -2.28 -2.12
C LEU A 274 2.55 -1.54 -2.49
N MET A 275 1.44 -2.27 -2.52
CA MET A 275 0.14 -1.72 -2.85
C MET A 275 -0.85 -2.06 -1.76
N VAL A 276 -1.66 -1.09 -1.35
CA VAL A 276 -2.73 -1.26 -0.36
C VAL A 276 -4.03 -0.68 -0.91
N THR A 277 -5.11 -1.46 -0.85
CA THR A 277 -6.50 -1.03 -1.10
C THR A 277 -7.28 -1.14 0.20
N GLY A 278 -7.36 -0.05 0.95
CA GLY A 278 -8.14 0.00 2.18
C GLY A 278 -9.58 0.45 1.95
N TYR A 279 -10.57 -0.41 2.17
CA TYR A 279 -11.96 -0.01 1.97
C TYR A 279 -12.44 0.88 3.13
N ILE A 280 -12.73 2.15 2.85
CA ILE A 280 -13.29 3.09 3.84
C ILE A 280 -14.77 2.76 4.09
N ARG A 281 -15.52 2.51 3.00
CA ARG A 281 -16.96 2.25 3.06
C ARG A 281 -17.37 1.32 1.92
N ARG A 282 -18.28 0.40 2.23
CA ARG A 282 -18.91 -0.51 1.27
C ARG A 282 -20.40 -0.57 1.51
N TRP A 283 -21.21 -0.50 0.45
CA TRP A 283 -22.67 -0.57 0.57
C TRP A 283 -23.28 -1.30 -0.60
N LYS A 284 -24.37 -2.04 -0.35
CA LYS A 284 -25.13 -2.69 -1.42
C LYS A 284 -25.83 -1.60 -2.23
N MET A 285 -25.59 -1.57 -3.55
CA MET A 285 -26.31 -0.70 -4.49
C MET A 285 -27.50 -1.42 -5.11
N SER A 286 -27.37 -2.74 -5.31
CA SER A 286 -28.45 -3.60 -5.81
C SER A 286 -28.25 -5.02 -5.28
N ALA A 287 -29.12 -5.96 -5.69
CA ALA A 287 -28.94 -7.38 -5.39
C ALA A 287 -27.66 -7.99 -6.00
N LYS A 288 -27.08 -7.34 -7.01
CA LYS A 288 -25.89 -7.81 -7.75
C LYS A 288 -24.68 -6.89 -7.61
N SER A 289 -24.86 -5.65 -7.14
CA SER A 289 -23.80 -4.65 -7.15
C SER A 289 -23.55 -4.03 -5.78
N MET A 290 -22.29 -3.77 -5.50
CA MET A 290 -21.80 -3.07 -4.31
C MET A 290 -21.01 -1.83 -4.74
N GLY A 291 -21.25 -0.72 -4.05
CA GLY A 291 -20.43 0.48 -4.14
C GLY A 291 -19.34 0.43 -3.07
N LEU A 292 -18.12 0.80 -3.45
CA LEU A 292 -16.95 0.83 -2.57
C LEU A 292 -16.24 2.18 -2.69
N ILE A 293 -15.86 2.74 -1.55
CA ILE A 293 -14.89 3.83 -1.46
C ILE A 293 -13.64 3.27 -0.80
N SER A 294 -12.48 3.43 -1.45
CA SER A 294 -11.19 3.00 -0.92
C SER A 294 -10.16 4.11 -0.85
N MET A 295 -9.28 4.01 0.13
CA MET A 295 -8.01 4.72 0.22
C MET A 295 -6.91 3.80 -0.29
N ASN A 296 -6.10 4.28 -1.23
CA ASN A 296 -5.06 3.48 -1.85
C ASN A 296 -3.70 4.12 -1.62
N TYR A 297 -2.72 3.25 -1.42
CA TYR A 297 -1.32 3.58 -1.42
C TYR A 297 -0.64 2.66 -2.43
N ASP A 298 0.06 3.28 -3.38
CA ASP A 298 0.80 2.59 -4.43
C ASP A 298 2.26 3.01 -4.32
N PHE A 299 3.15 2.04 -4.13
CA PHE A 299 4.60 2.22 -4.20
C PHE A 299 5.17 1.24 -5.20
N PHE A 300 5.96 1.78 -6.11
CA PHE A 300 6.59 1.03 -7.17
C PHE A 300 7.99 1.51 -7.44
N LYS A 301 8.95 0.61 -7.34
CA LYS A 301 10.35 0.87 -7.66
C LYS A 301 10.96 -0.38 -8.27
N ASN A 302 11.51 -0.25 -9.45
CA ASN A 302 12.41 -1.24 -10.04
C ASN A 302 13.25 -0.51 -11.08
N ASN A 303 14.03 -1.24 -11.84
CA ASN A 303 15.00 -0.71 -12.81
C ASN A 303 14.36 0.14 -13.95
N ALA A 304 13.06 0.46 -13.87
CA ALA A 304 12.25 1.13 -14.87
C ALA A 304 11.93 2.56 -14.80
N PHE A 305 11.39 2.83 -13.67
CA PHE A 305 10.63 3.96 -13.35
C PHE A 305 10.23 3.63 -11.93
N GLU A 306 9.90 4.70 -11.30
CA GLU A 306 9.48 4.71 -9.94
C GLU A 306 8.12 5.41 -9.99
N TYR A 307 7.11 4.75 -9.43
CA TYR A 307 5.74 5.28 -9.41
C TYR A 307 5.20 5.19 -7.99
N GLY A 308 4.85 6.33 -7.43
CA GLY A 308 4.28 6.42 -6.09
C GLY A 308 2.99 7.21 -6.15
N ALA A 309 1.95 6.79 -5.44
CA ALA A 309 0.71 7.56 -5.39
C ALA A 309 -0.14 7.28 -4.15
N GLN A 310 -0.87 8.31 -3.72
CA GLN A 310 -1.97 8.19 -2.76
C GLN A 310 -3.27 8.63 -3.44
N SER A 311 -4.29 7.77 -3.39
CA SER A 311 -5.55 8.02 -4.11
C SER A 311 -6.79 7.59 -3.34
N PHE A 312 -7.91 8.22 -3.67
CA PHE A 312 -9.24 7.80 -3.24
C PHE A 312 -10.00 7.30 -4.44
N ARG A 313 -10.62 6.12 -4.32
CA ARG A 313 -11.27 5.45 -5.43
C ARG A 313 -12.71 5.13 -5.11
N PHE A 314 -13.57 5.36 -6.09
CA PHE A 314 -14.91 4.82 -6.13
C PHE A 314 -14.92 3.62 -7.08
N THR A 315 -15.44 2.48 -6.62
CA THR A 315 -15.56 1.25 -7.41
C THR A 315 -16.97 0.71 -7.28
N VAL A 316 -17.53 0.26 -8.39
CA VAL A 316 -18.70 -0.60 -8.44
C VAL A 316 -18.21 -2.03 -8.69
N LEU A 317 -18.49 -2.91 -7.74
CA LEU A 317 -18.28 -4.35 -7.88
C LEU A 317 -19.63 -5.00 -8.19
N SER A 318 -19.69 -5.81 -9.25
CA SER A 318 -20.89 -6.57 -9.62
C SER A 318 -20.62 -8.06 -9.63
N ASP A 319 -21.47 -8.82 -8.95
CA ASP A 319 -21.45 -10.28 -8.92
C ASP A 319 -22.59 -10.83 -9.80
N TRP A 320 -22.20 -11.53 -10.86
CA TRP A 320 -23.10 -12.03 -11.89
C TRP A 320 -23.31 -13.53 -11.69
N LYS A 321 -24.47 -13.88 -11.12
CA LYS A 321 -24.91 -15.28 -10.96
C LYS A 321 -24.82 -16.03 -12.28
N GLN A 322 -24.11 -17.16 -12.28
CA GLN A 322 -24.03 -18.08 -13.39
C GLN A 322 -25.04 -19.22 -13.22
N LYS A 323 -25.40 -19.90 -14.32
CA LYS A 323 -26.29 -21.08 -14.27
C LYS A 323 -25.70 -22.20 -13.40
N ASN A 324 -24.38 -22.39 -13.45
CA ASN A 324 -23.66 -23.27 -12.54
C ASN A 324 -23.19 -22.46 -11.33
N PRO A 325 -23.63 -22.77 -10.10
CA PRO A 325 -23.22 -22.03 -8.89
C PRO A 325 -21.73 -22.16 -8.57
N ARG A 326 -21.03 -23.14 -9.15
CA ARG A 326 -19.57 -23.29 -9.05
C ARG A 326 -18.79 -22.39 -10.00
N ASN A 327 -19.48 -21.68 -10.90
CA ASN A 327 -18.88 -20.66 -11.75
C ASN A 327 -19.26 -19.28 -11.23
N LYS A 328 -18.29 -18.38 -11.17
CA LYS A 328 -18.50 -17.00 -10.71
C LYS A 328 -17.98 -16.04 -11.75
N LEU A 329 -18.71 -14.95 -11.95
CA LEU A 329 -18.30 -13.84 -12.79
C LEU A 329 -18.45 -12.57 -11.98
N ARG A 330 -17.34 -11.88 -11.76
CA ARG A 330 -17.32 -10.59 -11.08
C ARG A 330 -16.75 -9.54 -12.00
N THR A 331 -17.35 -8.36 -12.02
CA THR A 331 -16.84 -7.22 -12.77
C THR A 331 -16.62 -6.06 -11.84
N THR A 332 -15.54 -5.32 -12.06
CA THR A 332 -15.26 -4.07 -11.36
C THR A 332 -15.17 -2.94 -12.38
N ILE A 333 -15.67 -1.77 -12.02
CA ILE A 333 -15.44 -0.54 -12.77
C ILE A 333 -15.42 0.63 -11.80
N GLY A 334 -14.61 1.63 -12.10
CA GLY A 334 -14.67 2.87 -11.34
C GLY A 334 -13.59 3.88 -11.68
N GLY A 335 -13.58 4.94 -10.90
CA GLY A 335 -12.67 6.07 -11.03
C GLY A 335 -11.96 6.39 -9.72
N SER A 336 -10.87 7.11 -9.80
CA SER A 336 -10.12 7.57 -8.64
C SER A 336 -9.65 9.02 -8.79
N VAL A 337 -9.59 9.72 -7.67
CA VAL A 337 -8.87 10.99 -7.54
C VAL A 337 -7.52 10.67 -6.92
N ILE A 338 -6.45 11.10 -7.57
CA ILE A 338 -5.08 10.94 -7.12
C ILE A 338 -4.69 12.24 -6.44
N ALA A 339 -4.45 12.17 -5.13
CA ALA A 339 -4.11 13.33 -4.32
C ALA A 339 -2.72 13.85 -4.71
N LEU A 340 -1.76 12.94 -4.80
CA LEU A 340 -0.42 13.20 -5.27
C LEU A 340 0.16 11.91 -5.86
N ALA A 341 0.83 12.02 -6.99
CA ALA A 341 1.65 10.97 -7.56
C ALA A 341 3.06 11.47 -7.87
N ALA A 342 4.04 10.59 -7.70
CA ALA A 342 5.40 10.70 -8.19
C ALA A 342 5.51 9.85 -9.47
N VAL A 343 5.89 10.48 -10.58
CA VAL A 343 5.96 9.87 -11.93
C VAL A 343 7.35 10.15 -12.50
N PRO A 344 8.05 9.17 -13.10
CA PRO A 344 9.43 9.36 -13.56
C PRO A 344 9.54 10.51 -14.56
N ASP A 345 10.61 11.29 -14.42
CA ASP A 345 10.97 12.32 -15.38
C ASP A 345 12.40 12.07 -15.88
N VAL A 346 12.53 11.81 -17.18
CA VAL A 346 13.79 11.46 -17.83
C VAL A 346 14.71 12.66 -18.04
N TYR A 347 14.18 13.88 -17.92
CA TYR A 347 14.92 15.14 -18.09
C TYR A 347 15.22 15.83 -16.76
N LEU A 348 14.82 15.22 -15.65
CA LEU A 348 14.96 15.77 -14.32
C LEU A 348 15.92 14.90 -13.51
N TYR A 349 16.97 15.52 -12.99
CA TYR A 349 17.79 14.94 -11.93
C TYR A 349 18.38 16.10 -11.13
N TYR A 350 17.92 16.28 -9.89
CA TYR A 350 18.42 17.35 -9.04
C TYR A 350 18.29 17.01 -7.55
N GLY A 351 19.01 17.79 -6.73
CA GLY A 351 18.94 17.67 -5.28
C GLY A 351 19.56 16.37 -4.73
N GLU A 352 18.95 15.82 -3.68
CA GLU A 352 19.35 14.56 -3.04
C GLU A 352 18.98 13.29 -3.85
N GLY A 353 18.63 13.43 -5.13
CA GLY A 353 18.44 12.33 -6.07
C GLY A 353 17.04 12.23 -6.66
N ARG A 354 16.30 13.35 -6.76
CA ARG A 354 14.97 13.37 -7.37
C ARG A 354 15.04 13.33 -8.89
N ASN A 355 14.38 12.34 -9.48
CA ASN A 355 14.27 12.11 -10.92
C ASN A 355 12.82 11.85 -11.37
N TYR A 356 11.87 12.49 -10.69
CA TYR A 356 10.44 12.32 -10.91
C TYR A 356 9.69 13.63 -10.66
N ASP A 357 8.58 13.75 -11.38
CA ASP A 357 7.61 14.84 -11.29
C ASP A 357 6.54 14.50 -10.25
N TYR A 358 6.03 15.53 -9.59
CA TYR A 358 4.88 15.44 -8.70
C TYR A 358 3.63 16.05 -9.32
N GLY A 359 2.49 15.39 -9.15
CA GLY A 359 1.23 15.92 -9.67
C GLY A 359 -0.03 15.22 -9.16
N PRO A 360 -1.16 15.93 -9.03
CA PRO A 360 -2.47 15.31 -8.87
C PRO A 360 -2.94 14.69 -10.19
N GLY A 361 -3.99 13.89 -10.12
CA GLY A 361 -4.53 13.24 -11.29
C GLY A 361 -5.87 12.57 -11.09
N ILE A 362 -6.36 11.96 -12.17
CA ILE A 362 -7.53 11.09 -12.15
C ILE A 362 -7.11 9.71 -12.65
N GLY A 363 -7.72 8.68 -12.08
CA GLY A 363 -7.56 7.30 -12.52
C GLY A 363 -8.88 6.68 -12.89
N TYR A 364 -8.82 5.63 -13.70
CA TYR A 364 -9.93 4.78 -14.05
C TYR A 364 -9.48 3.32 -14.04
N HIS A 365 -10.40 2.43 -13.74
CA HIS A 365 -10.13 1.00 -13.73
C HIS A 365 -11.37 0.22 -14.13
N ALA A 366 -11.13 -0.90 -14.80
CA ALA A 366 -12.12 -1.91 -15.10
C ALA A 366 -11.48 -3.29 -14.91
N GLY A 367 -12.26 -4.26 -14.46
CA GLY A 367 -11.78 -5.60 -14.24
C GLY A 367 -12.87 -6.65 -14.41
N THR A 368 -12.45 -7.86 -14.75
CA THR A 368 -13.31 -9.03 -14.86
C THR A 368 -12.60 -10.22 -14.24
N GLU A 369 -13.25 -10.85 -13.27
CA GLU A 369 -12.80 -12.09 -12.65
C GLU A 369 -13.79 -13.20 -12.98
N ILE A 370 -13.27 -14.32 -13.46
CA ILE A 370 -14.03 -15.51 -13.79
C ILE A 370 -13.44 -16.67 -13.01
N SER A 371 -14.27 -17.37 -12.23
CA SER A 371 -13.91 -18.62 -11.56
C SER A 371 -14.68 -19.76 -12.21
N PHE A 372 -13.98 -20.84 -12.54
CA PHE A 372 -14.56 -22.10 -12.98
C PHE A 372 -14.28 -23.18 -11.94
N HIS A 373 -15.36 -23.74 -11.38
CA HIS A 373 -15.32 -24.80 -10.38
C HIS A 373 -14.45 -24.50 -9.15
N ASP A 374 -14.19 -23.22 -8.86
CA ASP A 374 -13.26 -22.75 -7.83
C ASP A 374 -11.84 -23.35 -7.95
N VAL A 375 -11.45 -23.76 -9.16
CA VAL A 375 -10.14 -24.38 -9.48
C VAL A 375 -9.38 -23.58 -10.53
N LEU A 376 -10.07 -23.03 -11.53
CA LEU A 376 -9.45 -22.20 -12.56
C LEU A 376 -9.99 -20.78 -12.45
N PHE A 377 -9.09 -19.82 -12.33
CA PHE A 377 -9.40 -18.40 -12.19
C PHE A 377 -8.79 -17.63 -13.34
N LEU A 378 -9.59 -16.80 -13.99
CA LEU A 378 -9.15 -15.85 -15.01
C LEU A 378 -9.42 -14.44 -14.47
N ASN A 379 -8.43 -13.57 -14.53
CA ASN A 379 -8.55 -12.19 -14.09
C ASN A 379 -8.02 -11.27 -15.16
N PHE A 380 -8.89 -10.42 -15.69
CA PHE A 380 -8.57 -9.34 -16.59
C PHE A 380 -8.65 -8.02 -15.83
N GLN A 381 -7.62 -7.20 -15.88
CA GLN A 381 -7.61 -5.88 -15.26
C GLN A 381 -7.08 -4.85 -16.25
N TYR A 382 -7.82 -3.76 -16.42
CA TYR A 382 -7.40 -2.57 -17.11
C TYR A 382 -7.39 -1.40 -16.13
N ARG A 383 -6.33 -0.61 -16.15
CA ARG A 383 -6.23 0.63 -15.40
C ARG A 383 -5.59 1.68 -16.26
N GLY A 384 -6.02 2.91 -16.07
CA GLY A 384 -5.25 4.04 -16.55
C GLY A 384 -5.38 5.23 -15.64
N GLY A 385 -4.54 6.21 -15.91
CA GLY A 385 -4.51 7.46 -15.16
C GLY A 385 -3.99 8.58 -16.03
N TRP A 386 -4.47 9.77 -15.72
CA TRP A 386 -3.97 11.02 -16.25
C TRP A 386 -3.43 11.86 -15.10
N PHE A 387 -2.25 12.43 -15.29
CA PHE A 387 -1.53 13.20 -14.28
C PHE A 387 -1.13 14.54 -14.85
N LYS A 388 -1.25 15.57 -14.03
CA LYS A 388 -0.78 16.91 -14.36
C LYS A 388 0.38 17.27 -13.46
N THR A 389 1.53 17.60 -14.04
CA THR A 389 2.67 18.03 -13.24
C THR A 389 2.37 19.35 -12.54
N LEU A 390 2.51 19.30 -11.21
CA LEU A 390 2.44 20.44 -10.31
C LEU A 390 3.85 20.93 -9.94
N ASN A 391 4.81 20.01 -9.82
CA ASN A 391 6.21 20.34 -9.54
C ASN A 391 7.16 19.40 -10.30
N GLY A 392 8.16 19.99 -10.96
CA GLY A 392 9.02 19.33 -11.94
C GLY A 392 8.86 19.93 -13.33
N ASN A 393 9.16 19.18 -14.40
CA ASN A 393 9.05 19.73 -15.75
C ASN A 393 7.58 19.86 -16.17
N ARG A 394 7.25 20.87 -16.98
CA ARG A 394 5.87 21.10 -17.43
C ARG A 394 5.42 19.96 -18.35
N SER A 395 4.65 19.03 -17.80
CA SER A 395 4.24 17.83 -18.52
C SER A 395 2.82 17.39 -18.17
N ASN A 396 2.28 16.46 -18.97
CA ASN A 396 1.11 15.66 -18.65
C ASN A 396 1.47 14.19 -18.88
N PHE A 397 1.03 13.32 -17.98
CA PHE A 397 1.30 11.89 -18.11
C PHE A 397 0.03 11.09 -18.33
N PHE A 398 0.13 10.08 -19.20
CA PHE A 398 -0.89 9.06 -19.40
C PHE A 398 -0.29 7.70 -19.06
N LEU A 399 -0.90 7.05 -18.09
CA LEU A 399 -0.49 5.78 -17.55
C LEU A 399 -1.53 4.76 -17.94
N ASN A 400 -1.13 3.63 -18.52
CA ASN A 400 -2.03 2.55 -18.89
C ASN A 400 -1.43 1.21 -18.51
N THR A 401 -2.24 0.36 -17.89
CA THR A 401 -1.88 -1.01 -17.55
C THR A 401 -2.98 -1.96 -17.99
N VAL A 402 -2.58 -3.05 -18.64
CA VAL A 402 -3.40 -4.24 -18.82
C VAL A 402 -2.69 -5.40 -18.12
N THR A 403 -3.40 -6.14 -17.27
CA THR A 403 -2.91 -7.42 -16.72
C THR A 403 -3.95 -8.52 -16.90
N ASN A 404 -3.47 -9.71 -17.23
CA ASN A 404 -4.24 -10.91 -17.49
C ASN A 404 -3.62 -12.04 -16.66
N GLU A 405 -4.33 -12.53 -15.66
CA GLU A 405 -3.87 -13.61 -14.81
C GLU A 405 -4.70 -14.87 -15.06
N VAL A 406 -4.02 -15.99 -15.27
CA VAL A 406 -4.60 -17.33 -15.22
C VAL A 406 -4.04 -18.01 -13.99
N ARG A 407 -4.89 -18.38 -13.05
CA ARG A 407 -4.50 -19.13 -11.86
C ARG A 407 -5.20 -20.48 -11.81
N TYR A 408 -4.42 -21.52 -11.61
CA TYR A 408 -4.89 -22.89 -11.47
C TYR A 408 -4.61 -23.41 -10.05
N GLU A 409 -5.64 -23.83 -9.32
CA GLU A 409 -5.60 -24.34 -7.95
C GLU A 409 -5.95 -25.84 -7.92
N PRO A 410 -5.02 -26.76 -8.29
CA PRO A 410 -5.30 -28.20 -8.29
C PRO A 410 -5.55 -28.75 -6.88
N ARG A 411 -5.10 -28.03 -5.84
CA ARG A 411 -5.29 -28.37 -4.43
C ARG A 411 -5.59 -27.09 -3.65
N LYS A 412 -6.22 -27.22 -2.49
CA LYS A 412 -6.65 -26.08 -1.66
C LYS A 412 -5.53 -25.10 -1.26
N ASN A 413 -4.27 -25.54 -1.21
CA ASN A 413 -3.17 -24.72 -0.72
C ASN A 413 -2.07 -24.53 -1.76
N LEU A 414 -2.23 -25.04 -2.98
CA LEU A 414 -1.22 -24.97 -4.04
C LEU A 414 -1.87 -24.36 -5.27
N PHE A 415 -1.21 -23.35 -5.83
CA PHE A 415 -1.66 -22.72 -7.06
C PHE A 415 -0.50 -22.44 -8.01
N PHE A 416 -0.81 -22.43 -9.30
CA PHE A 416 0.08 -22.03 -10.36
C PHE A 416 -0.50 -20.81 -11.04
N THR A 417 0.34 -19.82 -11.32
CA THR A 417 -0.09 -18.57 -11.95
C THR A 417 0.70 -18.35 -13.24
N LEU A 418 -0.01 -17.96 -14.29
CA LEU A 418 0.55 -17.38 -15.50
C LEU A 418 -0.04 -15.97 -15.63
N GLU A 419 0.81 -14.96 -15.72
CA GLU A 419 0.37 -13.57 -15.80
C GLU A 419 1.02 -12.88 -16.99
N LEU A 420 0.19 -12.34 -17.89
CA LEU A 420 0.61 -11.51 -19.00
C LEU A 420 0.15 -10.09 -18.74
N GLY A 421 1.06 -9.13 -18.87
CA GLY A 421 0.67 -7.74 -18.78
C GLY A 421 1.48 -6.82 -19.66
N HIS A 422 0.92 -5.64 -19.83
CA HIS A 422 1.51 -4.56 -20.61
C HIS A 422 1.30 -3.26 -19.86
N PHE A 423 2.37 -2.51 -19.77
CA PHE A 423 2.39 -1.18 -19.18
C PHE A 423 2.83 -0.15 -20.24
N SER A 424 2.23 1.03 -20.22
CA SER A 424 2.65 2.17 -21.01
C SER A 424 2.55 3.44 -20.18
N LEU A 425 3.64 4.21 -20.12
CA LEU A 425 3.68 5.57 -19.63
C LEU A 425 4.07 6.48 -20.77
N GLN A 426 3.18 7.41 -21.09
CA GLN A 426 3.43 8.49 -22.03
C GLN A 426 3.58 9.79 -21.23
N GLY A 427 4.68 10.49 -21.41
CA GLY A 427 4.92 11.83 -20.88
C GLY A 427 4.93 12.83 -22.02
N ASN A 428 4.00 13.78 -21.99
CA ASN A 428 3.91 14.86 -22.97
C ASN A 428 4.47 16.13 -22.34
N TYR A 429 5.61 16.61 -22.84
CA TYR A 429 6.36 17.73 -22.25
C TYR A 429 6.13 19.00 -23.05
N ALA A 430 6.08 20.14 -22.36
CA ALA A 430 5.98 21.44 -23.02
C ALA A 430 7.31 21.85 -23.67
N ASP A 431 8.41 21.61 -22.95
CA ASP A 431 9.74 22.16 -23.28
C ASP A 431 10.75 21.09 -23.73
N TYR A 432 10.35 19.82 -23.72
CA TYR A 432 11.20 18.67 -24.06
C TYR A 432 10.48 17.72 -25.02
N PRO A 433 11.20 16.83 -25.73
CA PRO A 433 10.57 15.79 -26.52
C PRO A 433 9.72 14.85 -25.66
N ASP A 434 8.54 14.52 -26.16
CA ASP A 434 7.67 13.52 -25.55
C ASP A 434 8.39 12.17 -25.43
N PHE A 435 8.09 11.43 -24.36
CA PHE A 435 8.58 10.08 -24.20
C PHE A 435 7.43 9.09 -24.04
N THR A 436 7.67 7.86 -24.50
CA THR A 436 6.82 6.71 -24.19
C THR A 436 7.70 5.57 -23.67
N ARG A 437 7.42 5.10 -22.46
CA ARG A 437 8.02 3.89 -21.90
C ARG A 437 6.98 2.79 -21.90
N THR A 438 7.30 1.67 -22.54
CA THR A 438 6.45 0.48 -22.54
C THR A 438 7.11 -0.64 -21.77
N TYR A 439 6.30 -1.49 -21.16
CA TYR A 439 6.78 -2.72 -20.57
C TYR A 439 5.79 -3.87 -20.65
N PRO A 440 5.90 -4.70 -21.70
CA PRO A 440 5.30 -6.03 -21.71
C PRO A 440 6.05 -6.98 -20.78
N PHE A 441 5.30 -7.84 -20.10
CA PHE A 441 5.84 -8.87 -19.23
C PHE A 441 5.03 -10.15 -19.26
N LEU A 442 5.72 -11.26 -18.96
CA LEU A 442 5.17 -12.56 -18.68
C LEU A 442 5.74 -13.03 -17.34
N ARG A 443 4.87 -13.43 -16.42
CA ARG A 443 5.24 -14.07 -15.16
C ARG A 443 4.67 -15.47 -15.13
N TYR A 444 5.44 -16.37 -14.55
CA TYR A 444 4.96 -17.69 -14.15
C TYR A 444 5.40 -17.94 -12.73
N SER A 445 4.51 -18.45 -11.89
CA SER A 445 4.84 -18.73 -10.49
C SER A 445 4.11 -19.96 -9.96
N THR A 446 4.74 -20.53 -8.93
CA THR A 446 4.12 -21.51 -8.04
C THR A 446 3.88 -20.81 -6.70
N GLY A 447 2.72 -21.04 -6.10
CA GLY A 447 2.36 -20.39 -4.86
C GLY A 447 1.49 -21.20 -3.92
N PHE A 448 1.41 -20.72 -2.69
CA PHE A 448 0.72 -21.35 -1.58
C PHE A 448 -0.28 -20.40 -0.92
N ARG A 449 -1.43 -20.95 -0.50
CA ARG A 449 -2.48 -20.23 0.23
C ARG A 449 -2.53 -20.68 1.69
N PHE A 450 -2.63 -19.73 2.63
CA PHE A 450 -2.61 -19.96 4.09
C PHE A 450 -3.83 -19.39 4.81
#